data_AF-A0A1E4STM4-F1
#
_entry.id   AF-A0A1E4STM4-F1
#
_cell.length_a   1.000
_cell.length_b   1.000
_cell.length_c   1.000
_cell.angle_alpha   90.00
_cell.angle_beta   90.00
_cell.angle_gamma   90.00
#
_symmetry.space_group_name_H-M   'P 1'
#
loop_
_entity.id
_entity.type
_entity.pdbx_description
1 polymer ?
#
loop_
_entity_poly.entity_id
_entity_poly.type
_entity_poly.pdbx_seq_one_letter_code
_entity_poly.pdbx_strand_id
1 'polypeptide(L)'
;MMMMMMRNDEDDEELLLQELAKIKEERKLKKQKEEEKLNIENAKISNPLVQIQDDDDEISGSGSGSGKQLKKSWRDQSVFRKQSVKSDDGNGKDRYVNDMLKSDFHKKFMNKYIR
;
A
#
# COMPACT_ATOMS: atom_id res chain seq x y z
N MET A 1 -4.77 -5.83 73.09
CA MET A 1 -3.75 -5.02 72.37
C MET A 1 -3.16 -5.72 71.14
N MET A 2 -3.29 -7.04 70.99
CA MET A 2 -2.69 -7.81 69.88
C MET A 2 -3.51 -7.79 68.57
N MET A 3 -4.78 -7.37 68.61
CA MET A 3 -5.69 -7.36 67.46
C MET A 3 -5.54 -6.13 66.54
N MET A 4 -4.68 -5.17 66.92
CA MET A 4 -4.50 -3.89 66.20
C MET A 4 -3.25 -3.88 65.31
N MET A 5 -2.30 -4.82 65.51
CA MET A 5 -1.12 -4.97 64.66
C MET A 5 -1.42 -5.79 63.40
N MET A 6 -2.19 -6.88 63.50
CA MET A 6 -2.59 -7.68 62.33
C MET A 6 -3.44 -6.89 61.32
N ARG A 7 -4.20 -5.90 61.78
CA ARG A 7 -5.02 -5.06 60.91
C ARG A 7 -4.19 -4.08 60.06
N ASN A 8 -3.09 -3.55 60.61
CA ASN A 8 -2.17 -2.70 59.85
C ASN A 8 -1.42 -3.51 58.78
N ASP A 9 -1.02 -4.76 59.08
CA ASP A 9 -0.33 -5.60 58.09
C ASP A 9 -1.28 -6.03 56.95
N GLU A 10 -2.55 -6.35 57.23
CA GLU A 10 -3.55 -6.64 56.19
C GLU A 10 -3.90 -5.39 55.35
N ASP A 11 -4.08 -4.22 55.99
CA ASP A 11 -4.36 -2.96 55.28
C ASP A 11 -3.15 -2.53 54.41
N ASP A 12 -1.91 -2.75 54.87
CA ASP A 12 -0.68 -2.47 54.11
C ASP A 12 -0.48 -3.47 52.94
N GLU A 13 -0.85 -4.75 53.12
CA GLU A 13 -0.85 -5.74 52.04
C GLU A 13 -1.89 -5.42 50.95
N GLU A 14 -3.08 -4.96 51.33
CA GLU A 14 -4.11 -4.52 50.38
C GLU A 14 -3.68 -3.29 49.58
N LEU A 15 -3.02 -2.32 50.22
CA LEU A 15 -2.44 -1.15 49.55
C LEU A 15 -1.37 -1.55 48.53
N LEU A 16 -0.50 -2.49 48.89
CA LEU A 16 0.55 -2.99 48.00
C LEU A 16 -0.02 -3.74 46.78
N LEU A 17 -1.09 -4.50 46.96
CA LEU A 17 -1.78 -5.20 45.87
C LEU A 17 -2.46 -4.22 44.89
N GLN A 18 -3.04 -3.12 45.40
CA GLN A 18 -3.62 -2.07 44.57
C GLN A 18 -2.54 -1.33 43.76
N GLU A 19 -1.39 -1.04 44.37
CA GLU A 19 -0.28 -0.38 43.67
C GLU A 19 0.32 -1.29 42.58
N LEU A 20 0.47 -2.59 42.86
CA LEU A 20 0.89 -3.57 41.87
C LEU A 20 -0.10 -3.70 40.70
N ALA A 21 -1.41 -3.67 40.97
CA ALA A 21 -2.43 -3.68 39.93
C ALA A 21 -2.31 -2.47 39.01
N LYS A 22 -2.12 -1.27 39.59
CA LYS A 22 -1.94 -0.02 38.84
C LYS A 22 -0.69 -0.06 37.96
N ILE A 23 0.45 -0.52 38.49
CA ILE A 23 1.70 -0.66 37.72
C ILE A 23 1.53 -1.65 36.56
N LYS A 24 0.79 -2.74 36.78
CA LYS A 24 0.54 -3.77 35.75
C LYS A 24 -0.34 -3.23 34.62
N GLU A 25 -1.35 -2.43 34.94
CA GLU A 25 -2.21 -1.76 33.95
C GLU A 25 -1.43 -0.74 33.13
N GLU A 26 -0.63 0.12 33.79
CA GLU A 26 0.21 1.11 33.11
C GLU A 26 1.23 0.46 32.17
N ARG A 27 1.87 -0.65 32.60
CA ARG A 27 2.79 -1.43 31.75
C ARG A 27 2.09 -2.09 30.57
N LYS A 28 0.90 -2.65 30.77
CA LYS A 28 0.11 -3.26 29.70
C LYS A 28 -0.26 -2.23 28.63
N LEU A 29 -0.71 -1.05 29.06
CA LEU A 29 -1.09 0.04 28.15
C LEU A 29 0.12 0.60 27.40
N LYS A 30 1.29 0.72 28.05
CA LYS A 30 2.53 1.14 27.39
C LYS A 30 3.00 0.12 26.34
N LYS A 31 2.98 -1.17 26.67
CA LYS A 31 3.37 -2.25 25.75
C LYS A 31 2.47 -2.29 24.51
N GLN A 32 1.15 -2.13 24.69
CA GLN A 32 0.21 -2.09 23.57
C GLN A 32 0.50 -0.92 22.62
N LYS A 33 0.77 0.28 23.15
CA LYS A 33 1.12 1.46 22.33
C LYS A 33 2.45 1.28 21.58
N GLU A 34 3.42 0.59 22.18
CA GLU A 34 4.72 0.35 21.55
C GLU A 34 4.61 -0.69 20.42
N GLU A 35 3.84 -1.75 20.63
CA GLU A 35 3.58 -2.77 19.61
C GLU A 35 2.81 -2.20 18.40
N GLU A 36 1.83 -1.32 18.64
CA GLU A 36 1.10 -0.64 17.58
C GLU A 36 2.02 0.27 16.75
N LYS A 37 2.92 1.02 17.40
CA LYS A 37 3.91 1.86 16.70
C LYS A 37 4.87 1.03 15.86
N LEU A 38 5.40 -0.06 16.42
CA LEU A 38 6.27 -0.98 15.70
C LEU A 38 5.58 -1.63 14.50
N ASN A 39 4.31 -1.99 14.64
CA ASN A 39 3.54 -2.56 13.54
C ASN A 39 3.34 -1.55 12.40
N ILE A 40 3.04 -0.29 12.74
CA ILE A 40 2.92 0.80 11.76
C ILE A 40 4.27 1.08 11.07
N GLU A 41 5.37 1.12 11.81
CA GLU A 41 6.71 1.33 11.25
C GLU A 41 7.12 0.18 10.32
N ASN A 42 6.89 -1.06 10.73
CA ASN A 42 7.17 -2.23 9.89
C ASN A 42 6.31 -2.26 8.61
N ALA A 43 5.03 -1.90 8.72
CA ALA A 43 4.15 -1.78 7.55
C ALA A 43 4.67 -0.73 6.56
N LYS A 44 5.13 0.44 7.05
CA LYS A 44 5.72 1.51 6.23
C LYS A 44 7.05 1.14 5.58
N ILE A 45 7.87 0.34 6.24
CA ILE A 45 9.16 -0.11 5.68
C ILE A 45 8.95 -1.24 4.66
N SER A 46 8.00 -2.13 4.92
CA SER A 46 7.75 -3.32 4.09
C SER A 46 7.10 -3.00 2.73
N ASN A 47 6.33 -1.92 2.64
CA ASN A 47 5.66 -1.54 1.40
C ASN A 47 6.32 -0.31 0.74
N PRO A 48 7.15 -0.50 -0.30
CA PRO A 48 7.80 0.61 -1.00
C PRO A 48 6.81 1.55 -1.69
N LEU A 49 5.54 1.17 -1.85
CA LEU A 49 4.49 2.01 -2.44
C LEU A 49 3.89 3.02 -1.45
N VAL A 50 3.87 2.70 -0.15
CA VAL A 50 3.32 3.58 0.90
C VAL A 50 4.21 4.80 1.11
N GLN A 51 5.53 4.61 1.04
CA GLN A 51 6.51 5.70 1.10
C GLN A 51 6.37 6.67 -0.07
N ILE A 52 5.89 6.19 -1.22
CA ILE A 52 5.66 7.02 -2.41
C ILE A 52 4.35 7.81 -2.27
N GLN A 53 3.35 7.27 -1.59
CA GLN A 53 2.04 7.91 -1.43
C GLN A 53 2.05 9.04 -0.39
N ASP A 54 2.78 8.86 0.73
CA ASP A 54 2.98 9.94 1.72
C ASP A 54 3.70 11.16 1.09
N ASP A 55 4.45 10.96 0.00
CA ASP A 55 5.10 12.01 -0.80
C ASP A 55 4.22 12.54 -1.97
N ASP A 56 3.11 11.87 -2.33
CA ASP A 56 2.30 12.15 -3.53
C ASP A 56 0.97 12.89 -3.22
N ASP A 57 0.51 12.89 -1.96
CA ASP A 57 -0.68 13.66 -1.55
C ASP A 57 -0.49 15.19 -1.65
N GLU A 58 0.74 15.68 -1.88
CA GLU A 58 1.03 17.09 -2.19
C GLU A 58 1.05 17.40 -3.70
N ILE A 59 0.79 16.44 -4.59
CA ILE A 59 0.95 16.59 -6.06
C ILE A 59 -0.39 16.64 -6.83
N SER A 60 -1.51 16.94 -6.16
CA SER A 60 -2.73 17.38 -6.88
C SER A 60 -2.78 18.89 -7.17
N GLY A 61 -1.78 19.66 -6.71
CA GLY A 61 -1.68 21.09 -6.87
C GLY A 61 -0.58 21.53 -7.85
N SER A 62 -0.99 22.18 -8.93
CA SER A 62 -0.15 22.98 -9.83
C SER A 62 1.04 23.68 -9.16
N GLY A 63 2.25 23.42 -9.67
CA GLY A 63 3.33 24.41 -9.74
C GLY A 63 4.51 24.23 -8.80
N SER A 64 5.70 24.22 -9.42
CA SER A 64 6.98 24.76 -8.90
C SER A 64 7.34 24.47 -7.43
N GLY A 65 8.24 23.51 -7.22
CA GLY A 65 9.11 23.52 -6.05
C GLY A 65 9.59 22.16 -5.58
N SER A 66 10.89 21.89 -5.77
CA SER A 66 11.75 21.27 -4.75
C SER A 66 11.21 20.05 -3.96
N GLY A 67 10.72 19.02 -4.65
CA GLY A 67 10.51 17.67 -4.11
C GLY A 67 11.18 16.66 -5.04
N LYS A 68 11.96 15.73 -4.49
CA LYS A 68 12.87 14.82 -5.19
C LYS A 68 12.17 14.14 -6.38
N GLN A 69 12.37 14.74 -7.56
CA GLN A 69 11.76 14.36 -8.82
C GLN A 69 11.99 12.87 -9.06
N LEU A 70 10.93 12.05 -9.07
CA LEU A 70 11.04 10.69 -9.58
C LEU A 70 11.71 10.78 -10.96
N LYS A 71 12.80 10.04 -11.15
CA LYS A 71 13.58 10.06 -12.38
C LYS A 71 12.64 9.82 -13.57
N LYS A 72 12.39 10.87 -14.35
CA LYS A 72 11.57 10.80 -15.56
C LYS A 72 12.15 9.70 -16.45
N SER A 73 11.33 8.67 -16.71
CA SER A 73 11.76 7.53 -17.54
C SER A 73 12.12 8.04 -18.94
N TRP A 74 13.13 7.46 -19.57
CA TRP A 74 13.52 7.81 -20.95
C TRP A 74 12.36 7.74 -21.96
N ARG A 75 11.33 6.93 -21.67
CA ARG A 75 10.09 6.83 -22.45
C ARG A 75 9.23 8.09 -22.42
N ASP A 76 9.37 8.93 -21.40
CA ASP A 76 8.56 10.14 -21.21
C ASP A 76 9.09 11.34 -22.04
N GLN A 77 10.16 11.13 -22.81
CA GLN A 77 10.64 12.04 -23.86
C GLN A 77 10.05 11.70 -25.25
N SER A 78 9.20 10.65 -25.34
CA SER A 78 8.52 10.32 -26.59
C SER A 78 7.48 11.38 -26.94
N VAL A 79 7.51 11.88 -28.17
CA VAL A 79 6.50 12.82 -28.72
C VAL A 79 5.10 12.20 -28.83
N PHE A 80 5.02 10.87 -28.89
CA PHE A 80 3.77 10.13 -28.92
C PHE A 80 3.57 9.33 -27.63
N ARG A 81 2.44 9.57 -26.95
CA ARG A 81 2.06 8.88 -25.70
C ARG A 81 0.81 8.02 -25.92
N LYS A 82 0.87 6.74 -25.50
CA LYS A 82 -0.27 5.80 -25.40
C LYS A 82 -1.21 5.75 -26.63
N GLN A 83 -0.66 5.61 -27.85
CA GLN A 83 -1.45 5.61 -29.08
C GLN A 83 -2.34 4.36 -29.28
N SER A 84 -1.97 3.21 -28.73
CA SER A 84 -2.69 1.93 -28.90
C SER A 84 -3.86 1.71 -27.94
N VAL A 85 -4.04 2.59 -26.93
CA VAL A 85 -5.08 2.41 -25.90
C VAL A 85 -6.50 2.63 -26.48
N LYS A 86 -6.62 3.35 -27.60
CA LYS A 86 -7.89 3.60 -28.28
C LYS A 86 -8.15 2.71 -29.49
N SER A 87 -7.15 1.95 -29.94
CA SER A 87 -7.35 0.96 -31.02
C SER A 87 -7.86 -0.34 -30.40
N ASP A 88 -9.07 -0.29 -29.82
CA ASP A 88 -9.93 -1.48 -29.71
C ASP A 88 -10.59 -1.71 -31.07
N ASP A 89 -9.79 -1.72 -32.13
CA ASP A 89 -10.19 -2.34 -33.37
C ASP A 89 -10.15 -3.83 -33.06
N GLY A 90 -11.31 -4.49 -33.06
CA GLY A 90 -11.57 -5.88 -32.65
C GLY A 90 -10.73 -6.97 -33.35
N ASN A 91 -9.41 -6.85 -33.27
CA ASN A 91 -8.35 -7.61 -33.93
C ASN A 91 -8.05 -8.92 -33.21
N GLY A 92 -8.71 -9.18 -32.07
CA GLY A 92 -8.56 -10.43 -31.32
C GLY A 92 -9.59 -11.50 -31.66
N LYS A 93 -10.71 -11.14 -32.32
CA LYS A 93 -11.78 -12.08 -32.62
C LYS A 93 -11.91 -12.23 -34.14
N ASP A 94 -11.39 -13.33 -34.67
CA ASP A 94 -11.58 -13.70 -36.07
C ASP A 94 -13.08 -13.77 -36.36
N ARG A 95 -13.57 -12.80 -37.14
CA ARG A 95 -14.98 -12.80 -37.53
C ARG A 95 -15.12 -13.78 -38.69
N TYR A 96 -16.03 -14.73 -38.57
CA TYR A 96 -16.35 -15.60 -39.69
C TYR A 96 -16.99 -14.77 -40.80
N VAL A 97 -16.38 -14.80 -41.98
CA VAL A 97 -16.89 -14.19 -43.20
C VAL A 97 -17.02 -15.29 -44.23
N ASN A 98 -18.19 -15.40 -44.85
CA ASN A 98 -18.43 -16.30 -45.99
C ASN A 98 -17.83 -15.72 -47.29
N ASP A 99 -16.54 -15.39 -47.27
CA ASP A 99 -15.75 -14.90 -48.41
C ASP A 99 -14.29 -15.31 -48.20
N MET A 100 -13.73 -16.07 -49.13
CA MET A 100 -12.37 -16.59 -49.04
C MET A 100 -11.29 -15.51 -49.13
N LEU A 101 -11.53 -14.39 -49.82
CA LEU A 101 -10.51 -13.36 -50.04
C LEU A 101 -10.57 -12.25 -48.97
N LYS A 102 -11.74 -12.01 -48.40
CA LYS A 102 -11.94 -10.98 -47.36
C LYS A 102 -11.88 -11.53 -45.93
N SER A 103 -11.80 -12.84 -45.78
CA SER A 103 -11.58 -13.50 -44.50
C SER A 103 -10.28 -13.00 -43.86
N ASP A 104 -10.28 -12.91 -42.53
CA ASP A 104 -9.10 -12.55 -41.74
C ASP A 104 -7.97 -13.58 -41.94
N PHE A 105 -8.31 -14.83 -42.28
CA PHE A 105 -7.33 -15.83 -42.70
C PHE A 105 -6.56 -15.39 -43.95
N HIS A 106 -7.25 -14.92 -44.99
CA HIS A 106 -6.61 -14.54 -46.24
C HIS A 106 -5.77 -13.27 -46.08
N LYS A 107 -6.23 -12.29 -45.29
CA LYS A 107 -5.42 -11.12 -44.94
C LYS A 107 -4.13 -11.52 -44.22
N LYS A 108 -4.21 -12.44 -43.25
CA LYS A 108 -3.03 -12.98 -42.53
C LYS A 108 -2.12 -13.76 -43.47
N PHE A 109 -2.68 -14.57 -44.38
CA PHE A 109 -1.92 -15.32 -45.39
C PHE A 109 -1.15 -14.39 -46.31
N MET A 110 -1.81 -13.37 -46.87
CA MET A 110 -1.18 -12.40 -47.75
C MET A 110 -0.04 -11.67 -47.05
N ASN A 111 -0.28 -11.09 -45.87
CA ASN A 111 0.77 -10.41 -45.10
C ASN A 111 1.98 -11.31 -44.76
N LYS A 112 1.77 -12.62 -44.63
CA LYS A 112 2.82 -13.58 -44.26
C LYS A 112 3.67 -14.02 -45.46
N TYR A 113 3.04 -14.25 -46.61
CA TYR A 113 3.69 -14.89 -47.76
C TYR A 113 3.93 -13.96 -48.95
N ILE A 114 3.27 -12.79 -48.97
CA ILE A 114 3.40 -11.80 -50.03
C ILE A 114 3.71 -10.46 -49.35
N ARG A 115 4.93 -9.97 -49.55
CA ARG A 115 5.38 -8.69 -49.00
C ARG A 115 5.54 -7.68 -50.12
#